data_AF-A0A0F9H844-F1
#
_entry.id   AF-A0A0F9H844-F1
#
_cell.length_a   1.000
_cell.length_b   1.000
_cell.length_c   1.000
_cell.angle_alpha   90.00
_cell.angle_beta   90.00
_cell.angle_gamma   90.00
#
_symmetry.space_group_name_H-M   'P 1'
#
loop_
_entity.id
_entity.type
_entity.pdbx_description
1 polymer ?
#
loop_
_entity_poly.entity_id
_entity_poly.type
_entity_poly.pdbx_seq_one_letter_code
_entity_poly.pdbx_strand_id
1 'polypeptide(L)' 'MKLRKLKRDCIISVVRGKDLVGVYFADTDGSEVLLECSPKKADKIIVLWNKEVK' A
#
# COMPACT_ATOMS: atom_id res chain seq x y z
N MET A 1 -16.63 -2.53 13.89
CA MET A 1 -16.13 -2.55 12.50
C MET A 1 -14.70 -3.10 12.53
N LYS A 2 -14.44 -4.28 11.94
CA LYS A 2 -13.06 -4.80 11.87
C LYS A 2 -12.30 -3.99 10.82
N LEU A 3 -11.12 -3.46 11.19
CA LEU A 3 -10.27 -2.75 10.23
C LEU A 3 -9.76 -3.76 9.19
N ARG A 4 -9.66 -3.33 7.92
CA ARG A 4 -9.15 -4.17 6.82
C ARG A 4 -7.63 -4.06 6.75
N LYS A 5 -6.93 -5.16 6.46
CA LYS A 5 -5.48 -5.14 6.27
C LYS A 5 -5.11 -4.45 4.96
N LEU A 6 -3.93 -3.86 4.91
CA LEU A 6 -3.34 -3.27 3.70
C LEU A 6 -2.29 -4.20 3.09
N LYS A 7 -2.15 -4.15 1.76
CA LYS A 7 -1.02 -4.67 0.99
C LYS A 7 -0.59 -3.62 -0.04
N ARG A 8 0.61 -3.78 -0.60
CA ARG A 8 1.08 -2.95 -1.72
C ARG A 8 1.21 -3.78 -2.98
N ASP A 9 1.15 -3.11 -4.12
CA ASP A 9 1.42 -3.69 -5.42
C ASP A 9 2.94 -3.80 -5.69
N CYS A 10 3.24 -4.33 -6.87
CA CYS A 10 4.47 -4.11 -7.61
C CYS A 10 4.67 -2.61 -7.96
N ILE A 11 5.77 -2.29 -8.61
CA ILE A 11 6.03 -0.93 -9.10
C ILE A 11 4.96 -0.62 -10.16
N ILE A 12 4.15 0.41 -9.90
CA ILE A 12 3.06 0.84 -10.80
C ILE A 12 3.46 2.05 -11.64
N SER A 13 4.47 2.82 -11.21
CA SER A 13 4.92 4.02 -11.88
C SER A 13 6.37 4.35 -11.52
N VAL A 14 7.07 5.05 -12.41
CA VAL A 14 8.41 5.59 -12.17
C VAL A 14 8.39 7.08 -12.45
N VAL A 15 8.57 7.89 -11.40
CA VAL A 15 8.53 9.35 -11.50
C VAL A 15 9.90 9.92 -11.18
N ARG A 16 10.53 10.56 -12.18
CA ARG A 16 11.89 11.13 -12.07
C ARG A 16 12.92 10.10 -11.58
N GLY A 17 12.86 8.89 -12.14
CA GLY A 17 13.75 7.77 -11.78
C GLY A 17 13.50 7.18 -10.39
N LYS A 18 12.35 7.45 -9.77
CA LYS A 18 11.95 6.87 -8.49
C LYS A 18 10.72 6.00 -8.66
N ASP A 19 10.81 4.78 -8.18
CA ASP A 19 9.71 3.83 -8.20
C ASP A 19 8.60 4.24 -7.23
N LEU A 20 7.37 4.09 -7.68
CA LEU A 20 6.16 4.26 -6.91
C LEU A 20 5.33 2.97 -6.94
N VAL A 21 4.70 2.68 -5.81
CA VAL A 21 3.83 1.52 -5.60
C VAL A 21 2.48 2.00 -5.08
N GLY A 22 1.42 1.29 -5.45
CA GLY A 22 0.08 1.49 -4.88
C GLY A 22 -0.10 0.71 -3.58
N VAL A 23 -0.77 1.30 -2.59
CA VAL A 23 -1.21 0.65 -1.35
C VAL A 23 -2.73 0.56 -1.35
N TYR A 24 -3.28 -0.60 -1.00
CA TYR A 24 -4.71 -0.89 -1.08
C TYR A 24 -5.13 -1.96 -0.06
N PHE A 25 -6.44 -2.17 0.08
CA PHE A 25 -6.97 -3.19 1.01
C PHE A 25 -6.72 -4.60 0.49
N ALA A 26 -6.27 -5.49 1.38
CA ALA A 26 -5.76 -6.81 1.02
C ALA A 26 -6.81 -7.76 0.42
N ASP A 27 -8.09 -7.54 0.78
CA ASP A 27 -9.28 -8.23 0.30
C ASP A 27 -9.87 -7.63 -0.99
N THR A 28 -9.17 -6.68 -1.62
CA THR A 28 -9.48 -6.21 -2.99
C THR A 28 -8.50 -6.76 -4.01
N ASP A 29 -8.88 -6.65 -5.27
CA ASP A 29 -8.07 -6.94 -6.45
C ASP A 29 -7.03 -5.85 -6.77
N GLY A 30 -6.97 -4.78 -5.97
CA GLY A 30 -6.07 -3.66 -6.22
C GLY A 30 -6.58 -2.62 -7.21
N SER A 31 -7.85 -2.72 -7.62
CA SER A 31 -8.51 -1.72 -8.48
C SER A 31 -8.62 -0.33 -7.84
N GLU A 32 -8.64 -0.25 -6.51
CA GLU A 32 -8.71 0.99 -5.75
C GLU A 32 -7.44 1.22 -4.92
N VAL A 33 -6.53 2.04 -5.47
CA VAL A 33 -5.33 2.49 -4.75
C VAL A 33 -5.72 3.59 -3.75
N LEU A 34 -5.43 3.35 -2.47
CA LEU A 34 -5.64 4.32 -1.39
C LEU A 34 -4.53 5.39 -1.36
N LEU A 35 -3.32 4.99 -1.72
CA LEU A 35 -2.12 5.83 -1.70
C LEU A 35 -1.09 5.32 -2.70
N GLU A 36 -0.49 6.23 -3.46
CA GLU A 36 0.72 5.99 -4.25
C GLU A 36 1.93 6.64 -3.55
N CYS A 37 3.00 5.86 -3.32
CA CYS A 37 4.22 6.38 -2.70
C CYS A 37 5.44 5.49 -2.98
N SER A 38 6.61 5.85 -2.46
CA SER A 38 7.81 5.03 -2.62
C SER A 38 7.68 3.67 -1.89
N PRO A 39 8.31 2.60 -2.38
CA PRO A 39 8.25 1.27 -1.77
C PRO A 39 8.53 1.28 -0.26
N LYS A 40 9.61 1.97 0.15
CA LYS A 40 10.02 2.08 1.56
C LYS A 40 8.96 2.77 2.44
N LYS A 41 8.20 3.72 1.89
CA LYS A 41 7.15 4.42 2.64
C LYS A 41 5.89 3.56 2.72
N ALA A 42 5.54 2.87 1.63
CA ALA A 42 4.45 1.90 1.61
C ALA A 42 4.64 0.79 2.65
N ASP A 43 5.84 0.19 2.71
CA ASP A 43 6.16 -0.87 3.67
C ASP A 43 5.95 -0.40 5.13
N LYS A 44 6.39 0.83 5.45
CA LYS A 44 6.19 1.41 6.79
C LYS A 44 4.71 1.62 7.12
N ILE A 45 3.93 2.16 6.18
CA ILE A 45 2.50 2.40 6.37
C ILE A 45 1.77 1.08 6.60
N ILE A 46 2.06 0.06 5.79
CA ILE A 46 1.46 -1.27 5.90
C ILE A 46 1.78 -1.90 7.25
N VAL A 47 3.04 -1.86 7.70
CA VAL A 47 3.43 -2.41 9.00
C VAL A 47 2.70 -1.70 10.14
N LEU A 48 2.63 -0.37 10.13
CA LEU A 48 1.96 0.38 11.19
C LEU A 48 0.45 0.11 11.19
N TRP A 49 -0.20 0.20 10.03
CA TRP A 49 -1.63 -0.04 9.92
C TRP A 49 -2.01 -1.46 10.32
N ASN A 50 -1.33 -2.46 9.76
CA ASN A 50 -1.67 -3.86 10.01
C ASN A 50 -1.39 -4.31 11.45
N LYS A 51 -0.57 -3.59 12.22
CA LYS A 51 -0.41 -3.81 13.67
C LYS A 51 -1.64 -3.39 14.46
N GLU A 52 -2.33 -2.34 14.02
CA GLU A 52 -3.56 -1.86 14.65
C GLU A 52 -4.80 -2.70 14.24
N VAL A 53 -4.71 -3.39 13.10
CA VAL A 53 -5.71 -4.35 12.64
C VAL A 53 -5.54 -5.68 13.39
N LYS A 54 -6.20 -5.82 14.55
CA LYS A 54 -6.29 -7.08 15.31
C LYS A 54 -7.18 -8.14 14.62
#